data_AF-A0A2G6JJR6-F1
#
_entry.id   AF-A0A2G6JJR6-F1
#
_cell.length_a   1.000
_cell.length_b   1.000
_cell.length_c   1.000
_cell.angle_alpha   90.00
_cell.angle_beta   90.00
_cell.angle_gamma   90.00
#
_symmetry.space_group_name_H-M   'P 1'
#
loop_
_entity.id
_entity.type
_entity.pdbx_description
1 polymer ?
#
loop_
_entity_poly.entity_id
_entity_poly.type
_entity_poly.pdbx_seq_one_letter_code
_entity_poly.pdbx_strand_id
1 'polypeptide(L)'
;MLRRNLDLELDVDFLQFGLIIVTIVLLTIVVFQRLARMEAYLRDLHGIQTLNTRLKALVDAFEQIGTKRLEEQLSDITDLLDRNLAGQSSRSEVQIVPQASEAKLPSGSTALDVVEAKLYMLGYQRVVVLTDLSNIKSDEQVRVAVEAFKDGAGYKGSLVLQGRSVVELDLTPVYSSFP
;
A
#
# COMPACT_ATOMS: atom_id res chain seq x y z
N MET A 1 -43.85 33.30 72.79
CA MET A 1 -43.95 32.21 71.80
C MET A 1 -43.68 32.65 70.36
N LEU A 2 -43.95 33.91 69.96
CA LEU A 2 -43.67 34.39 68.59
C LEU A 2 -42.19 34.37 68.15
N ARG A 3 -41.24 34.51 69.08
CA ARG A 3 -39.80 34.57 68.72
C ARG A 3 -39.24 33.25 68.18
N ARG A 4 -39.81 32.10 68.56
CA ARG A 4 -39.35 30.78 68.13
C ARG A 4 -39.76 30.41 66.70
N ASN A 5 -40.80 31.04 66.16
CA ASN A 5 -41.24 30.78 64.78
C ASN A 5 -40.40 31.54 63.75
N LEU A 6 -39.91 32.75 64.08
CA LEU A 6 -39.03 33.51 63.18
C LEU A 6 -37.68 32.83 62.96
N ASP A 7 -37.10 32.23 64.00
CA ASP A 7 -35.81 31.52 63.88
C ASP A 7 -35.93 30.29 62.97
N LEU A 8 -37.12 29.65 62.93
CA LEU A 8 -37.36 28.46 62.11
C LEU A 8 -37.57 28.81 60.62
N GLU A 9 -38.20 29.94 60.30
CA GLU A 9 -38.37 30.41 58.92
C GLU A 9 -37.03 30.80 58.30
N LEU A 10 -36.16 31.49 59.06
CA LEU A 10 -34.82 31.86 58.61
C LEU A 10 -33.94 30.63 58.30
N ASP A 11 -33.95 29.60 59.15
CA ASP A 11 -33.17 28.37 58.91
C ASP A 11 -33.61 27.61 57.65
N VAL A 12 -34.92 27.62 57.36
CA VAL A 12 -35.46 26.97 56.14
C VAL A 12 -35.02 27.72 54.88
N ASP A 13 -35.05 29.04 54.89
CA ASP A 13 -34.62 29.85 53.76
C ASP A 13 -33.13 29.65 53.46
N PHE A 14 -32.26 29.68 54.47
CA PHE A 14 -30.82 29.42 54.29
C PHE A 14 -30.53 28.03 53.72
N LEU A 15 -31.26 27.01 54.18
CA LEU A 15 -31.12 25.65 53.68
C LEU A 15 -31.59 25.53 52.22
N GLN A 16 -32.68 26.20 51.84
CA GLN A 16 -33.15 26.26 50.46
C GLN A 16 -32.15 26.96 49.54
N PHE A 17 -31.59 28.10 49.95
CA PHE A 17 -30.55 28.80 49.19
C PHE A 17 -29.30 27.92 49.02
N GLY A 18 -28.87 27.23 50.08
CA GLY A 18 -27.76 26.29 50.00
C GLY A 18 -28.00 25.17 49.00
N LEU A 19 -29.20 24.57 49.01
CA LEU A 19 -29.58 23.51 48.06
C LEU A 19 -29.60 24.01 46.60
N ILE A 20 -30.09 25.24 46.36
CA ILE A 20 -30.08 25.82 45.01
C ILE A 20 -28.66 25.99 44.50
N ILE A 21 -27.76 26.54 45.32
CA ILE A 21 -26.35 26.73 44.94
C ILE A 21 -25.69 25.39 44.63
N VAL A 22 -25.87 24.38 45.48
CA VAL A 22 -25.33 23.04 45.26
C VAL A 22 -25.88 22.44 43.96
N THR A 23 -27.17 22.62 43.68
CA THR A 23 -27.81 22.15 42.45
C THR A 23 -27.24 22.83 41.21
N ILE A 24 -27.04 24.15 41.26
CA ILE A 24 -26.43 24.92 40.17
C ILE A 24 -25.00 24.43 39.92
N VAL A 25 -24.20 24.28 40.98
CA VAL A 25 -22.81 23.80 40.85
C VAL A 25 -22.76 22.41 40.23
N LEU A 26 -23.60 21.49 40.68
CA LEU A 26 -23.70 20.15 40.10
C LEU A 26 -24.11 20.21 38.62
N LEU A 27 -25.08 21.05 38.28
CA LEU A 27 -25.53 21.22 36.90
C LEU A 27 -24.43 21.79 36.01
N THR A 28 -23.68 22.79 36.50
CA THR A 28 -22.53 23.36 35.78
C THR A 28 -21.44 22.32 35.53
N ILE A 29 -21.11 21.49 36.53
CA ILE A 29 -20.11 20.42 36.39
C ILE A 29 -20.54 19.41 35.33
N VAL A 30 -21.82 19.00 35.33
CA VAL A 30 -22.36 18.06 34.34
C VAL A 30 -22.29 18.65 32.92
N VAL A 31 -22.66 19.91 32.76
CA VAL A 31 -22.57 20.61 31.47
C VAL A 31 -21.12 20.70 31.00
N PHE A 32 -20.19 21.03 31.89
CA PHE A 32 -18.77 21.12 31.56
C PHE A 32 -18.19 19.78 31.10
N GLN A 33 -18.53 18.67 31.79
CA GLN A 33 -18.12 17.34 31.36
C GLN A 33 -18.70 16.98 29.98
N ARG A 34 -19.94 17.35 29.71
CA ARG A 34 -20.58 17.09 28.41
C ARG A 34 -19.90 17.88 27.28
N LEU A 35 -19.55 19.13 27.53
CA LEU A 35 -18.81 19.97 26.59
C LEU A 35 -17.41 19.41 26.31
N ALA A 36 -16.69 19.00 27.35
CA ALA A 36 -15.36 18.40 27.20
C ALA A 36 -15.39 17.12 26.32
N ARG A 37 -16.42 16.27 26.48
CA ARG A 37 -16.60 15.11 25.59
C ARG A 37 -16.88 15.53 24.15
N MET A 38 -17.77 16.50 23.94
CA MET A 38 -18.06 17.00 22.58
C MET A 38 -16.83 17.59 21.90
N GLU A 39 -15.98 18.31 22.64
CA GLU A 39 -14.73 18.84 22.12
C GLU A 39 -13.79 17.72 21.65
N ALA A 40 -13.68 16.64 22.42
CA ALA A 40 -12.88 15.47 22.02
C ALA A 40 -13.42 14.85 20.72
N TYR A 41 -14.73 14.67 20.59
CA TYR A 41 -15.34 14.16 19.36
C TYR A 41 -15.12 15.09 18.15
N LEU A 42 -15.20 16.41 18.35
CA LEU A 42 -14.94 17.39 17.28
C LEU A 42 -13.48 17.39 16.84
N ARG A 43 -12.55 17.19 17.78
CA ARG A 43 -11.11 17.09 17.49
C ARG A 43 -10.81 15.88 16.62
N ASP A 44 -11.44 14.74 16.89
CA ASP A 44 -11.31 13.54 16.06
C ASP A 44 -11.88 13.76 14.65
N LEU A 45 -13.03 14.43 14.52
CA LEU A 45 -13.58 14.80 13.21
C LEU A 45 -12.64 15.70 12.41
N HIS A 46 -11.99 16.67 13.07
CA HIS A 46 -11.03 17.56 12.42
C HIS A 46 -9.80 16.79 11.93
N GLY A 47 -9.34 15.80 12.70
CA GLY A 47 -8.31 14.85 12.28
C GLY A 47 -8.70 14.14 10.98
N ILE A 48 -9.93 13.62 10.89
CA ILE A 48 -10.43 12.92 9.68
C ILE A 48 -10.52 13.86 8.47
N GLN A 49 -10.93 15.12 8.67
CA GLN A 49 -10.95 16.10 7.57
C GLN A 49 -9.56 16.36 7.02
N THR A 50 -8.56 16.54 7.89
CA THR A 50 -7.17 16.75 7.43
C THR A 50 -6.61 15.54 6.68
N LEU A 51 -6.95 14.32 7.10
CA LEU A 51 -6.62 13.09 6.37
C LEU A 51 -7.25 13.05 4.98
N ASN A 52 -8.53 13.41 4.88
CA ASN A 52 -9.24 13.48 3.60
C ASN A 52 -8.60 14.53 2.66
N THR A 53 -8.26 15.72 3.17
CA THR A 53 -7.56 16.74 2.39
C THR A 53 -6.20 16.26 1.88
N ARG A 54 -5.42 15.56 2.72
CA ARG A 54 -4.13 14.98 2.32
C ARG A 54 -4.30 13.88 1.28
N LEU A 55 -5.29 13.01 1.44
CA LEU A 55 -5.58 11.95 0.47
C LEU A 55 -5.98 12.56 -0.87
N LYS A 56 -6.83 13.59 -0.86
CA LYS A 56 -7.23 14.30 -2.07
C LYS A 56 -6.04 14.96 -2.77
N ALA A 57 -5.18 15.65 -2.02
CA ALA A 57 -3.96 16.24 -2.57
C ALA A 57 -3.00 15.17 -3.15
N LEU A 58 -2.94 13.99 -2.54
CA LEU A 58 -2.15 12.86 -3.04
C LEU A 58 -2.74 12.31 -4.35
N VAL A 59 -4.06 12.14 -4.40
CA VAL A 59 -4.78 11.71 -5.62
C VAL A 59 -4.56 12.72 -6.75
N ASP A 60 -4.71 14.02 -6.47
CA ASP A 60 -4.48 15.09 -7.46
C ASP A 60 -3.02 15.06 -7.97
N ALA A 61 -2.05 14.84 -7.08
CA ALA A 61 -0.64 14.70 -7.45
C ALA A 61 -0.39 13.44 -8.31
N PHE A 62 -1.04 12.32 -8.00
CA PHE A 62 -0.96 11.09 -8.81
C PHE A 62 -1.63 11.24 -10.17
N GLU A 63 -2.77 11.92 -10.25
CA GLU A 63 -3.40 12.25 -11.52
C GLU A 63 -2.47 13.10 -12.36
N GLN A 64 -1.84 14.11 -11.76
CA GLN A 64 -0.93 15.02 -12.47
C GLN A 64 0.36 14.35 -12.97
N ILE A 65 0.89 13.37 -12.22
CA ILE A 65 2.09 12.60 -12.59
C ILE A 65 1.75 11.46 -13.56
N GLY A 66 0.65 10.74 -13.32
CA GLY A 66 0.25 9.56 -14.07
C GLY A 66 -0.28 9.90 -15.45
N THR A 67 -1.21 10.86 -15.56
CA THR A 67 -1.83 11.17 -16.86
C THR A 67 -0.84 11.81 -17.82
N LYS A 68 -0.14 12.88 -17.42
CA LYS A 68 0.80 13.58 -18.30
C LYS A 68 1.98 12.73 -18.73
N ARG A 69 2.56 11.95 -17.80
CA ARG A 69 3.75 11.16 -18.11
C ARG A 69 3.43 9.90 -18.92
N LEU A 70 2.27 9.28 -18.70
CA LEU A 70 1.80 8.21 -19.59
C LEU A 70 1.41 8.75 -20.96
N GLU A 71 0.79 9.94 -21.03
CA GLU A 71 0.39 10.56 -22.29
C GLU A 71 1.61 11.00 -23.13
N GLU A 72 2.65 11.57 -22.49
CA GLU A 72 3.93 11.86 -23.15
C GLU A 72 4.64 10.57 -23.60
N GLN A 73 4.68 9.52 -22.78
CA GLN A 73 5.29 8.25 -23.17
C GLN A 73 4.52 7.52 -24.27
N LEU A 74 3.19 7.57 -24.26
CA LEU A 74 2.34 7.04 -25.32
C LEU A 74 2.52 7.85 -26.62
N SER A 75 2.61 9.17 -26.52
CA SER A 75 2.90 10.03 -27.67
C SER A 75 4.25 9.69 -28.28
N ASP A 76 5.31 9.56 -27.47
CA ASP A 76 6.65 9.19 -27.93
C ASP A 76 6.68 7.80 -28.58
N ILE A 77 5.97 6.82 -28.01
CA ILE A 77 5.85 5.48 -28.60
C ILE A 77 5.11 5.53 -29.93
N THR A 78 4.04 6.34 -30.03
CA THR A 78 3.26 6.48 -31.27
C THR A 78 4.10 7.14 -32.36
N ASP A 79 4.86 8.18 -32.03
CA ASP A 79 5.78 8.85 -32.95
C ASP A 79 6.91 7.92 -33.44
N LEU A 80 7.42 7.05 -32.55
CA LEU A 80 8.40 6.03 -32.92
C LEU A 80 7.79 4.93 -33.81
N LEU A 81 6.52 4.58 -33.60
CA LEU A 81 5.79 3.62 -34.44
C LEU A 81 5.53 4.20 -35.83
N ASP A 82 5.06 5.44 -35.93
CA ASP A 82 4.82 6.11 -37.21
C ASP A 82 6.11 6.30 -38.01
N ARG A 83 7.23 6.63 -37.35
CA ARG A 83 8.55 6.69 -38.00
C ARG A 83 9.03 5.32 -38.49
N ASN A 84 8.77 4.25 -37.74
CA ASN A 84 9.13 2.90 -38.18
C ASN A 84 8.22 2.39 -39.31
N LEU A 85 6.93 2.71 -39.28
CA LEU A 85 5.98 2.35 -40.34
C LEU A 85 6.25 3.13 -41.63
N ALA A 86 6.59 4.42 -41.53
CA ALA A 86 7.02 5.23 -42.67
C ALA A 86 8.36 4.75 -43.26
N GLY A 87 9.24 4.17 -42.43
CA GLY A 87 10.51 3.57 -42.86
C GLY A 87 10.39 2.14 -43.42
N GLN A 88 9.31 1.42 -43.13
CA GLN A 88 9.13 0.01 -43.52
C GLN A 88 8.47 -0.23 -44.88
N SER A 89 8.07 0.82 -45.61
CA SER A 89 7.62 0.67 -47.01
C SER A 89 8.77 0.33 -47.98
N SER A 90 9.98 0.01 -47.51
CA SER A 90 11.15 -0.24 -48.36
C SER A 90 12.18 -1.23 -47.77
N ARG A 91 11.76 -2.43 -47.34
CA ARG A 91 12.60 -3.68 -47.26
C ARG A 91 11.79 -4.80 -46.58
N SER A 92 11.32 -5.79 -47.34
CA SER A 92 11.91 -7.14 -47.48
C SER A 92 12.01 -7.97 -46.19
N GLU A 93 11.22 -9.05 -46.19
CA GLU A 93 11.57 -10.44 -45.84
C GLU A 93 12.31 -10.78 -44.53
N VAL A 94 11.64 -11.66 -43.76
CA VAL A 94 12.19 -12.75 -42.92
C VAL A 94 13.05 -12.33 -41.72
N GLN A 95 12.60 -12.68 -40.49
CA GLN A 95 13.24 -13.72 -39.67
C GLN A 95 12.54 -13.88 -38.30
N ILE A 96 12.24 -15.13 -37.97
CA ILE A 96 11.65 -15.62 -36.72
C ILE A 96 12.73 -15.60 -35.62
N VAL A 97 12.31 -15.24 -34.39
CA VAL A 97 13.01 -15.34 -33.08
C VAL A 97 14.02 -14.22 -32.75
N PRO A 98 13.87 -13.58 -31.56
CA PRO A 98 15.03 -13.30 -30.73
C PRO A 98 14.88 -13.93 -29.34
N GLN A 99 15.68 -14.99 -29.19
CA GLN A 99 16.48 -15.36 -28.05
C GLN A 99 16.49 -14.32 -26.92
N ALA A 100 16.11 -14.77 -25.71
CA ALA A 100 16.14 -13.99 -24.49
C ALA A 100 17.51 -13.33 -24.33
N SER A 101 17.52 -11.99 -24.37
CA SER A 101 18.70 -11.17 -24.17
C SER A 101 19.30 -11.48 -22.79
N GLU A 102 20.50 -12.05 -22.78
CA GLU A 102 21.33 -12.23 -21.59
C GLU A 102 21.73 -10.85 -21.06
N ALA A 103 20.93 -10.33 -20.13
CA ALA A 103 21.35 -9.20 -19.32
C ALA A 103 22.61 -9.62 -18.55
N LYS A 104 23.77 -9.06 -18.91
CA LYS A 104 25.03 -9.19 -18.18
C LYS A 104 24.82 -8.68 -16.75
N LEU A 105 24.57 -9.61 -15.83
CA LEU A 105 24.50 -9.30 -14.40
C LEU A 105 25.88 -8.87 -13.89
N PRO A 106 25.92 -7.95 -12.90
CA PRO A 106 27.16 -7.48 -12.30
C PRO A 106 27.94 -8.65 -11.67
N SER A 107 29.25 -8.68 -11.93
CA SER A 107 30.20 -9.67 -11.43
C SER A 107 30.30 -9.63 -9.91
N GLY A 108 29.38 -10.30 -9.23
CA GLY A 108 29.23 -10.29 -7.77
C GLY A 108 27.82 -10.64 -7.28
N SER A 109 26.84 -10.71 -8.18
CA SER A 109 25.46 -11.05 -7.84
C SER A 109 25.34 -12.50 -7.35
N THR A 110 24.68 -12.68 -6.20
CA THR A 110 24.31 -13.99 -5.66
C THR A 110 23.30 -14.69 -6.57
N ALA A 111 23.23 -16.02 -6.54
CA ALA A 111 22.25 -16.78 -7.35
C ALA A 111 20.80 -16.35 -7.04
N LEU A 112 20.57 -15.90 -5.81
CA LEU A 112 19.32 -15.29 -5.35
C LEU A 112 18.98 -14.03 -6.17
N ASP A 113 19.93 -13.11 -6.32
CA ASP A 113 19.73 -11.85 -7.06
C ASP A 113 19.38 -12.12 -8.54
N VAL A 114 19.98 -13.16 -9.13
CA VAL A 114 19.68 -13.58 -10.51
C VAL A 114 18.22 -14.02 -10.64
N VAL A 115 17.75 -14.84 -9.68
CA VAL A 115 16.37 -15.33 -9.63
C VAL A 115 15.40 -14.17 -9.44
N GLU A 116 15.66 -13.32 -8.46
CA GLU A 116 14.82 -12.17 -8.16
C GLU A 116 14.76 -11.21 -9.35
N ALA A 117 15.90 -10.82 -9.92
CA ALA A 117 15.95 -9.94 -11.08
C ALA A 117 15.15 -10.53 -12.26
N LYS A 118 15.28 -11.83 -12.52
CA LYS A 118 14.53 -12.48 -13.61
C LYS A 118 13.03 -12.45 -13.36
N LEU A 119 12.58 -12.74 -12.15
CA LEU A 119 11.16 -12.73 -11.79
C LEU A 119 10.58 -11.31 -11.80
N TYR A 120 11.33 -10.31 -11.32
CA TYR A 120 10.95 -8.91 -11.41
C TYR A 120 10.81 -8.43 -12.86
N MET A 121 11.72 -8.83 -13.76
CA MET A 121 11.61 -8.53 -15.20
C MET A 121 10.36 -9.13 -15.86
N LEU A 122 9.82 -10.22 -15.31
CA LEU A 122 8.58 -10.88 -15.79
C LEU A 122 7.31 -10.29 -15.15
N GLY A 123 7.45 -9.26 -14.32
CA GLY A 123 6.35 -8.56 -13.65
C GLY A 123 5.91 -9.20 -12.33
N TYR A 124 6.66 -10.18 -11.81
CA TYR A 124 6.40 -10.71 -10.48
C TYR A 124 6.90 -9.76 -9.39
N GLN A 125 6.23 -9.78 -8.26
CA GLN A 125 6.45 -8.95 -7.08
C GLN A 125 6.50 -9.87 -5.84
N ARG A 126 7.10 -9.41 -4.74
CA ARG A 126 7.19 -10.18 -3.48
C ARG A 126 7.69 -11.61 -3.68
N VAL A 127 8.84 -11.75 -4.34
CA VAL A 127 9.48 -13.05 -4.58
C VAL A 127 10.02 -13.59 -3.27
N VAL A 128 9.71 -14.85 -2.96
CA VAL A 128 10.23 -15.60 -1.82
C VAL A 128 10.84 -16.88 -2.34
N VAL A 129 12.15 -17.04 -2.16
CA VAL A 129 12.87 -18.26 -2.53
C VAL A 129 12.82 -19.24 -1.35
N LEU A 130 12.28 -20.44 -1.58
CA LEU A 130 12.12 -21.46 -0.54
C LEU A 130 13.32 -22.41 -0.44
N THR A 131 14.15 -22.48 -1.49
CA THR A 131 15.33 -23.36 -1.54
C THR A 131 16.57 -22.62 -1.07
N ASP A 132 17.38 -23.26 -0.22
CA ASP A 132 18.66 -22.69 0.21
C ASP A 132 19.67 -22.71 -0.96
N LEU A 133 20.14 -21.52 -1.34
CA LEU A 133 21.06 -21.32 -2.47
C LEU A 133 22.53 -21.16 -2.02
N SER A 134 22.82 -21.28 -0.72
CA SER A 134 24.14 -20.93 -0.15
C SER A 134 25.29 -21.83 -0.62
N ASN A 135 25.01 -23.06 -1.08
CA ASN A 135 26.01 -24.08 -1.41
C ASN A 135 25.97 -24.54 -2.89
N ILE A 136 25.38 -23.75 -3.78
CA ILE A 136 25.24 -24.16 -5.19
C ILE A 136 26.58 -23.98 -5.93
N LYS A 137 27.05 -25.06 -6.55
CA LYS A 137 28.19 -25.02 -7.47
C LYS A 137 27.75 -24.44 -8.82
N SER A 138 28.60 -23.61 -9.44
CA SER A 138 28.27 -22.90 -10.69
C SER A 138 27.98 -23.78 -11.92
N ASP A 139 28.18 -25.09 -11.88
CA ASP A 139 27.98 -25.97 -13.03
C ASP A 139 26.85 -27.01 -12.84
N GLU A 140 26.21 -27.02 -11.67
CA GLU A 140 25.10 -27.94 -11.40
C GLU A 140 23.76 -27.30 -11.78
N GLN A 141 22.87 -28.09 -12.40
CA GLN A 141 21.48 -27.68 -12.59
C GLN A 141 20.73 -27.84 -11.27
N VAL A 142 20.21 -26.74 -10.73
CA VAL A 142 19.50 -26.72 -9.46
C VAL A 142 18.07 -26.25 -9.66
N ARG A 143 17.13 -27.07 -9.21
CA ARG A 143 15.71 -26.70 -9.16
C ARG A 143 15.44 -25.91 -7.88
N VAL A 144 14.96 -24.70 -8.04
CA VAL A 144 14.68 -23.74 -6.97
C VAL A 144 13.18 -23.55 -6.86
N ALA A 145 12.61 -23.88 -5.70
CA ALA A 145 11.21 -23.59 -5.39
C ALA A 145 11.04 -22.12 -5.02
N VAL A 146 10.05 -21.47 -5.62
CA VAL A 146 9.76 -20.05 -5.42
C VAL A 146 8.27 -19.79 -5.23
N GLU A 147 7.96 -18.77 -4.45
CA GLU A 147 6.64 -18.15 -4.36
C GLU A 147 6.74 -16.70 -4.81
N ALA A 148 5.77 -16.23 -5.58
CA ALA A 148 5.74 -14.85 -6.05
C ALA A 148 4.31 -14.35 -6.21
N PHE A 149 4.13 -13.04 -6.34
CA PHE A 149 2.84 -12.40 -6.60
C PHE A 149 2.87 -11.69 -7.94
N LYS A 150 1.80 -11.81 -8.73
CA LYS A 150 1.62 -11.03 -9.95
C LYS A 150 0.19 -10.57 -10.04
N ASP A 151 -0.02 -9.27 -10.26
CA ASP A 151 -1.35 -8.65 -10.37
C ASP A 151 -2.29 -8.98 -9.18
N GLY A 152 -1.74 -8.99 -7.96
CA GLY A 152 -2.48 -9.28 -6.73
C GLY A 152 -2.73 -10.78 -6.48
N ALA A 153 -2.23 -11.63 -7.36
CA ALA A 153 -2.52 -13.06 -7.38
C ALA A 153 -1.24 -13.85 -7.05
N GLY A 154 -1.36 -14.86 -6.17
CA GLY A 154 -0.22 -15.68 -5.74
C GLY A 154 0.13 -16.75 -6.77
N TYR A 155 1.43 -16.93 -7.02
CA TYR A 155 2.01 -17.97 -7.88
C TYR A 155 3.00 -18.79 -7.08
N LYS A 156 2.97 -20.11 -7.29
CA LYS A 156 3.96 -21.04 -6.73
C LYS A 156 4.50 -21.92 -7.85
N GLY A 157 5.76 -22.29 -7.73
CA GLY A 157 6.35 -23.22 -8.67
C GLY A 157 7.84 -23.37 -8.47
N SER A 158 8.53 -23.73 -9.55
CA SER A 158 9.96 -23.95 -9.53
C SER A 158 10.63 -23.45 -10.79
N LEU A 159 11.87 -23.04 -10.64
CA LEU A 159 12.72 -22.65 -11.75
C LEU A 159 14.00 -23.48 -11.73
N VAL A 160 14.57 -23.72 -12.91
CA VAL A 160 15.84 -24.44 -13.04
C VAL A 160 16.94 -23.43 -13.32
N LEU A 161 17.88 -23.35 -12.40
CA LEU A 161 19.12 -22.59 -12.57
C LEU A 161 20.19 -23.49 -13.16
N GLN A 162 20.91 -23.00 -14.15
CA GLN A 162 22.18 -23.57 -14.60
C GLN A 162 23.25 -22.48 -14.47
N GLY A 163 24.08 -22.61 -13.43
CA GLY A 163 25.06 -21.59 -13.05
C GLY A 163 24.42 -20.26 -12.68
N ARG A 164 24.50 -19.27 -13.59
CA ARG A 164 23.93 -17.92 -13.41
C ARG A 164 22.80 -17.60 -14.38
N SER A 165 22.25 -18.60 -15.04
CA SER A 165 21.14 -18.43 -15.97
C SER A 165 19.93 -19.24 -15.54
N VAL A 166 18.74 -18.65 -15.74
CA VAL A 166 17.46 -19.34 -15.54
C VAL A 166 17.10 -20.01 -16.86
N VAL A 167 17.13 -21.34 -16.89
CA VAL A 167 16.88 -22.15 -18.09
C VAL A 167 15.40 -22.44 -18.26
N GLU A 168 14.74 -22.76 -17.16
CA GLU A 168 13.33 -23.18 -17.15
C GLU A 168 12.59 -22.48 -16.01
N LEU A 169 11.35 -22.11 -16.26
CA LEU A 169 10.48 -21.46 -15.29
C LEU A 169 9.08 -22.06 -15.40
N ASP A 170 8.65 -22.72 -14.33
CA ASP A 170 7.30 -23.27 -14.19
C ASP A 170 6.63 -22.63 -12.98
N LEU A 171 5.63 -21.79 -13.23
CA LEU A 171 4.87 -21.09 -12.21
C LEU A 171 3.38 -21.30 -12.44
N THR A 172 2.70 -21.79 -11.40
CA THR A 172 1.27 -22.06 -11.42
C THR A 172 0.56 -21.11 -10.44
N PRO A 173 -0.58 -20.50 -10.84
CA PRO A 173 -1.37 -19.69 -9.92
C PRO A 173 -1.93 -20.54 -8.76
N VAL A 174 -1.90 -20.01 -7.54
CA VAL A 174 -2.34 -20.73 -6.32
C VAL A 174 -3.84 -21.06 -6.35
N TYR A 175 -4.63 -20.28 -7.07
CA TYR A 175 -6.07 -20.50 -7.21
C TYR A 175 -6.42 -21.59 -8.23
N SER A 176 -5.48 -22.11 -9.03
CA SER A 176 -5.74 -23.29 -9.88
C SER A 176 -5.51 -24.62 -9.18
N SER A 177 -5.17 -24.61 -7.88
CA SER A 177 -4.96 -25.82 -7.07
C SER A 177 -6.16 -26.21 -6.20
N PHE A 178 -7.24 -25.41 -6.21
CA PHE A 178 -8.51 -25.74 -5.55
C PHE A 178 -9.52 -26.22 -6.61
N PRO A 179 -9.94 -27.51 -6.59
CA PRO A 179 -10.97 -28.04 -7.49
C PRO A 179 -12.36 -27.50 -7.19
#